data_AF-A0A7R8GZC0-F1
#
_entry.id   AF-A0A7R8GZC0-F1
#
_cell.length_a   1.000
_cell.length_b   1.000
_cell.length_c   1.000
_cell.angle_alpha   90.00
_cell.angle_beta   90.00
_cell.angle_gamma   90.00
#
_symmetry.space_group_name_H-M   'P 1'
#
loop_
_entity.id
_entity.type
_entity.pdbx_description
1 polymer ?
#
loop_
_entity_poly.entity_id
_entity_poly.type
_entity_poly.pdbx_seq_one_letter_code
_entity_poly.pdbx_strand_id
1 'polypeptide(L)'
;MKGILDTFNRLIGKELLYKVECKQYKELRIGSQSLIRIFYGTAHLLRLLSKIDTVLNLTKIEVDSDVSLIESIIGDFLKYLEDNMNKLFTSKNYKDAGDEYIKHSV
;
A
#
# COMPACT_ATOMS: atom_id res chain seq x y z
N MET A 1 7.37 11.83 -6.46
CA MET A 1 7.09 10.49 -5.87
C MET A 1 7.31 10.37 -4.36
N LYS A 2 8.05 11.26 -3.68
CA LYS A 2 8.28 11.18 -2.22
C LYS A 2 6.98 11.15 -1.39
N GLY A 3 5.97 11.94 -1.78
CA GLY A 3 4.69 12.01 -1.06
C GLY A 3 3.91 10.70 -0.97
N ILE A 4 3.83 9.93 -2.07
CA ILE A 4 3.18 8.61 -2.08
C ILE A 4 3.95 7.64 -1.17
N LEU A 5 5.28 7.63 -1.25
CA LEU A 5 6.12 6.74 -0.45
C LEU A 5 6.04 7.06 1.05
N ASP A 6 6.02 8.34 1.42
CA ASP A 6 5.91 8.78 2.81
C ASP A 6 4.51 8.46 3.38
N THR A 7 3.47 8.66 2.57
CA THR A 7 2.10 8.28 2.92
C THR A 7 1.99 6.77 3.10
N PHE A 8 2.58 5.98 2.19
CA PHE A 8 2.63 4.53 2.31
C PHE A 8 3.30 4.08 3.62
N ASN A 9 4.48 4.63 3.94
CA ASN A 9 5.19 4.28 5.20
C ASN A 9 4.37 4.61 6.45
N ARG A 10 3.56 5.67 6.41
CA ARG A 10 2.70 6.08 7.53
C ARG A 10 1.45 5.19 7.69
N LEU A 11 0.87 4.75 6.58
CA LEU A 11 -0.41 4.03 6.57
C LEU A 11 -0.27 2.51 6.58
N ILE A 12 0.86 1.95 6.13
CA ILE A 12 1.03 0.51 5.97
C ILE A 12 0.69 -0.27 7.25
N GLY A 13 1.21 0.14 8.41
CA GLY A 13 0.94 -0.54 9.68
C GLY A 13 -0.39 -0.22 10.36
N LYS A 14 -1.25 0.61 9.74
CA LYS A 14 -2.51 1.09 10.34
C LYS A 14 -3.73 0.68 9.51
N GLU A 15 -3.67 0.92 8.21
CA GLU A 15 -4.85 0.90 7.33
C GLU A 15 -4.71 0.00 6.10
N LEU A 16 -3.49 -0.43 5.73
CA LEU A 16 -3.25 -1.13 4.45
C LEU A 16 -3.13 -2.65 4.60
N LEU A 17 -3.09 -3.18 5.81
CA LEU A 17 -2.89 -4.60 6.10
C LEU A 17 -4.18 -5.24 6.63
N TYR A 18 -4.48 -6.44 6.17
CA TYR A 18 -5.48 -7.29 6.78
C TYR A 18 -4.97 -7.86 8.11
N LYS A 19 -5.89 -8.29 8.97
CA LYS A 19 -5.56 -8.82 10.32
C LYS A 19 -4.45 -9.86 10.30
N VAL A 20 -4.50 -10.79 9.35
CA VAL A 20 -3.49 -11.85 9.20
C VAL A 20 -2.11 -11.30 8.81
N GLU A 21 -2.04 -10.23 8.03
CA GLU A 21 -0.77 -9.60 7.61
C GLU A 21 -0.16 -8.74 8.73
N CYS A 22 -0.94 -8.33 9.73
CA CYS A 22 -0.44 -7.54 10.86
C CYS A 22 0.60 -8.30 11.70
N LYS A 23 0.50 -9.63 11.80
CA LYS A 23 1.52 -10.46 12.45
C LYS A 23 2.84 -10.37 11.70
N GLN A 24 2.83 -10.57 10.38
CA GLN A 24 4.00 -10.46 9.51
C GLN A 24 4.66 -9.08 9.65
N TYR A 25 3.85 -8.03 9.68
CA TYR A 25 4.34 -6.67 9.86
C TYR A 25 5.10 -6.48 11.19
N LYS A 26 4.56 -7.01 12.30
CA LYS A 26 5.23 -6.95 13.61
C LYS A 26 6.56 -7.71 13.60
N GLU A 27 6.58 -8.90 13.02
CA GLU A 27 7.79 -9.72 12.89
C GLU A 27 8.87 -9.00 12.05
N LEU A 28 8.50 -8.41 10.92
CA LEU A 28 9.41 -7.63 10.07
C LEU A 28 9.94 -6.38 10.76
N ARG A 29 9.11 -5.70 11.57
CA ARG A 29 9.51 -4.51 12.35
C ARG A 29 10.49 -4.84 13.47
N ILE A 30 10.37 -5.99 14.12
CA ILE A 30 11.28 -6.40 15.21
C ILE A 30 12.66 -6.75 14.64
N GLY A 31 12.70 -7.36 13.45
CA GLY A 31 13.94 -7.81 12.81
C GLY A 31 14.72 -6.73 12.04
N SER A 32 14.16 -5.53 11.82
CA SER A 32 14.81 -4.51 10.99
C SER A 32 14.38 -3.08 11.32
N GLN A 33 15.35 -2.18 11.37
CA GLN A 33 15.12 -0.72 11.41
C GLN A 33 14.96 -0.10 10.01
N SER A 34 14.93 -0.94 8.96
CA SER A 34 14.79 -0.52 7.57
C SER A 34 13.40 0.02 7.22
N LEU A 35 13.34 0.75 6.11
CA LEU A 35 12.10 1.35 5.61
C LEU A 35 11.15 0.26 5.12
N ILE A 36 10.04 0.11 5.84
CA ILE A 36 9.09 -0.99 5.67
C ILE A 36 8.52 -1.10 4.26
N ARG A 37 8.45 0.01 3.51
CA ARG A 37 8.10 0.01 2.08
C ARG A 37 8.88 -0.98 1.22
N ILE A 38 10.08 -1.39 1.62
CA ILE A 38 10.93 -2.31 0.84
C ILE A 38 10.34 -3.74 0.83
N PHE A 39 9.58 -4.10 1.86
CA PHE A 39 9.02 -5.45 2.01
C PHE A 39 7.65 -5.62 1.32
N TYR A 40 7.01 -4.53 0.93
CA TYR A 40 5.65 -4.55 0.40
C TYR A 40 5.63 -4.16 -1.08
N GLY A 41 4.84 -4.91 -1.85
CA GLY A 41 4.81 -4.80 -3.31
C GLY A 41 3.65 -3.96 -3.85
N THR A 42 3.38 -4.15 -5.14
CA THR A 42 2.32 -3.50 -5.91
C THR A 42 0.92 -3.70 -5.33
N ALA A 43 0.63 -4.87 -4.75
CA ALA A 43 -0.65 -5.15 -4.12
C ALA A 43 -0.96 -4.20 -2.97
N HIS A 44 -0.01 -3.96 -2.07
CA HIS A 44 -0.18 -3.03 -0.96
C HIS A 44 -0.20 -1.57 -1.43
N LEU A 45 0.58 -1.24 -2.46
CA LEU A 45 0.54 0.09 -3.06
C LEU A 45 -0.85 0.40 -3.66
N LEU A 46 -1.49 -0.58 -4.31
CA LEU A 46 -2.85 -0.41 -4.82
C LEU A 46 -3.87 -0.17 -3.70
N ARG A 47 -3.69 -0.79 -2.53
CA ARG A 47 -4.53 -0.52 -1.33
C ARG A 47 -4.36 0.90 -0.79
N LEU A 48 -3.21 1.53 -1.00
CA LEU A 48 -3.06 2.95 -0.67
C LEU A 48 -3.90 3.82 -1.60
N LEU A 49 -3.92 3.50 -2.89
CA LEU A 49 -4.70 4.26 -3.88
C LEU A 49 -6.21 4.13 -3.61
N SER A 50 -6.69 2.99 -3.13
CA SER A 50 -8.10 2.85 -2.72
C SER A 50 -8.45 3.65 -1.46
N LYS A 51 -7.46 4.22 -0.76
CA LYS A 51 -7.62 5.12 0.40
C LYS A 51 -7.30 6.58 0.06
N ILE A 52 -7.08 6.90 -1.22
CA ILE A 52 -6.60 8.22 -1.62
C ILE A 52 -7.59 9.32 -1.25
N ASP A 53 -8.90 9.07 -1.37
CA ASP A 53 -9.93 10.03 -0.98
C ASP A 53 -9.79 10.47 0.48
N THR A 54 -9.53 9.52 1.38
CA THR A 54 -9.27 9.80 2.79
C THR A 54 -7.98 10.57 2.99
N VAL A 55 -6.91 10.24 2.24
CA VAL A 55 -5.63 10.94 2.32
C VAL A 55 -5.77 12.39 1.82
N LEU A 56 -6.47 12.61 0.72
CA LEU A 56 -6.69 13.92 0.12
C LEU A 56 -7.59 14.79 1.01
N ASN A 57 -8.66 14.24 1.57
CA ASN A 57 -9.53 14.96 2.52
C ASN A 57 -8.81 15.42 3.80
N LEU A 58 -7.77 14.68 4.22
CA LEU A 58 -6.93 15.05 5.37
C LEU A 58 -5.81 16.03 5.00
N THR A 59 -5.64 16.34 3.71
CA THR A 59 -4.61 17.24 3.20
C THR A 59 -5.24 18.58 2.86
N LYS A 60 -4.68 19.68 3.38
CA LYS A 60 -5.08 21.02 2.95
C LYS A 60 -4.47 21.29 1.58
N ILE A 61 -5.30 21.25 0.54
CA ILE A 61 -4.92 21.64 -0.82
C ILE A 61 -5.53 23.03 -1.03
N GLU A 62 -4.69 24.03 -1.28
CA GLU A 62 -5.11 25.44 -1.37
C GLU A 62 -5.55 25.82 -2.80
N VAL A 63 -5.16 25.05 -3.81
CA VAL A 63 -5.38 25.36 -5.22
C VAL A 63 -6.13 24.21 -5.91
N ASP A 64 -7.31 24.47 -6.47
CA ASP A 64 -8.14 23.44 -7.11
C ASP A 64 -7.44 22.76 -8.30
N SER A 65 -6.60 23.49 -9.05
CA SER A 65 -5.82 22.90 -10.15
C SER A 65 -4.83 21.83 -9.69
N ASP A 66 -4.39 21.89 -8.43
CA ASP A 66 -3.51 20.86 -7.86
C ASP A 66 -4.28 19.57 -7.62
N VAL A 67 -5.58 19.65 -7.31
CA VAL A 67 -6.46 18.47 -7.17
C VAL A 67 -6.58 17.77 -8.52
N SER A 68 -6.91 18.49 -9.59
CA SER A 68 -7.03 17.91 -10.93
C SER A 68 -5.69 17.32 -11.44
N LEU A 69 -4.56 17.96 -11.10
CA LEU A 69 -3.24 17.41 -11.42
C LEU A 69 -2.98 16.10 -10.67
N ILE A 70 -3.31 16.04 -9.38
CA ILE A 70 -3.17 14.83 -8.57
C ILE A 70 -4.06 13.70 -9.13
N GLU A 71 -5.32 14.00 -9.46
CA GLU A 71 -6.25 13.04 -10.07
C GLU A 71 -5.70 12.50 -11.39
N SER A 72 -5.18 13.37 -12.25
CA SER A 72 -4.57 12.97 -13.53
C SER A 72 -3.37 12.03 -13.33
N ILE A 73 -2.45 12.38 -12.41
CA ILE A 73 -1.28 11.54 -12.08
C ILE A 73 -1.70 10.19 -11.52
N ILE A 74 -2.73 10.15 -10.66
CA ILE A 74 -3.27 8.90 -10.12
C ILE A 74 -3.90 8.07 -11.24
N GLY A 75 -4.66 8.71 -12.13
CA GLY A 75 -5.28 8.08 -13.30
C GLY A 75 -4.25 7.41 -14.21
N ASP A 76 -3.20 8.13 -14.59
CA ASP A 76 -2.09 7.61 -15.40
C ASP A 76 -1.39 6.43 -14.70
N PHE A 77 -1.21 6.53 -13.38
CA PHE A 77 -0.60 5.45 -12.61
C PHE A 77 -1.49 4.21 -12.54
N LEU A 78 -2.81 4.36 -12.35
CA LEU A 78 -3.76 3.25 -12.39
C LEU A 78 -3.79 2.60 -13.77
N LYS A 79 -3.73 3.39 -14.84
CA LYS A 79 -3.64 2.89 -16.22
C LYS A 79 -2.37 2.04 -16.42
N TYR A 80 -1.23 2.51 -15.91
CA TYR A 80 0.00 1.72 -15.93
C TYR A 80 -0.13 0.38 -15.18
N LEU A 81 -0.77 0.38 -13.99
CA LEU A 81 -0.99 -0.84 -13.22
C LEU A 81 -1.89 -1.83 -13.97
N GLU A 82 -2.93 -1.33 -14.64
CA GLU A 82 -3.83 -2.12 -15.47
C GLU A 82 -3.10 -2.75 -16.66
N ASP A 83 -2.33 -1.95 -17.42
CA ASP A 83 -1.59 -2.42 -18.59
C ASP A 83 -0.53 -3.48 -18.24
N ASN A 84 -0.06 -3.49 -16.98
CA ASN A 84 0.94 -4.44 -16.47
C ASN A 84 0.35 -5.46 -15.50
N MET A 85 -0.98 -5.61 -15.44
CA MET A 85 -1.66 -6.34 -14.37
C MET A 85 -1.17 -7.77 -14.20
N ASN A 86 -1.03 -8.51 -15.31
CA ASN A 86 -0.60 -9.91 -15.31
C ASN A 86 0.81 -10.12 -14.73
N LYS A 87 1.69 -9.11 -14.87
CA LYS A 87 3.06 -9.14 -14.35
C LYS A 87 3.10 -8.70 -12.89
N LEU A 88 2.34 -7.67 -12.54
CA LEU A 88 2.39 -7.03 -11.23
C LEU A 88 1.52 -7.72 -10.17
N PHE A 89 0.40 -8.32 -10.56
CA PHE A 89 -0.58 -8.94 -9.67
C PHE A 89 -0.70 -10.44 -9.97
N THR A 90 0.35 -11.18 -9.65
CA THR A 90 0.39 -12.64 -9.81
C THR A 90 0.27 -13.35 -8.47
N SER A 91 -0.44 -14.48 -8.45
CA SER A 91 -0.52 -15.38 -7.30
C SER A 91 0.85 -15.93 -6.88
N LYS A 92 1.84 -15.94 -7.77
CA LYS A 92 3.23 -16.33 -7.49
C LYS A 92 3.91 -15.45 -6.43
N ASN A 93 3.39 -14.25 -6.19
CA ASN A 93 3.89 -13.35 -5.14
C ASN A 93 3.37 -13.73 -3.74
N TYR A 94 2.47 -14.70 -3.65
CA TYR A 94 1.85 -15.14 -2.40
C TYR A 94 2.27 -16.56 -2.06
N LYS A 95 2.30 -16.83 -0.76
CA LYS A 95 2.51 -18.16 -0.18
C LYS A 95 1.39 -18.44 0.78
N ASP A 96 1.01 -19.72 0.89
CA ASP A 96 0.09 -20.15 1.93
C ASP A 96 0.72 -19.87 3.31
N ALA A 97 -0.06 -19.29 4.20
CA ALA A 97 0.35 -19.01 5.56
C ALA A 97 0.33 -20.28 6.42
N GLY A 98 -0.53 -21.25 6.08
CA GLY A 98 -0.80 -22.44 6.88
C GLY A 98 -1.65 -22.16 8.13
N ASP A 99 -2.34 -23.19 8.61
CA ASP A 99 -3.31 -23.08 9.70
C ASP A 99 -2.71 -22.59 11.02
N GLU A 100 -1.50 -23.05 11.33
CA GLU A 100 -0.71 -22.61 12.50
C GLU A 100 -0.50 -21.10 12.50
N TYR A 101 -0.13 -20.52 11.36
CA TYR A 101 0.09 -19.09 11.27
C TYR A 101 -1.20 -18.30 11.46
N ILE A 102 -2.28 -18.74 10.80
CA ILE A 102 -3.59 -18.09 10.86
C ILE A 102 -4.12 -18.08 12.29
N LYS A 103 -4.08 -19.21 13.01
CA LYS A 103 -4.52 -19.32 14.41
C LYS A 103 -3.87 -18.29 15.33
N HIS A 104 -2.60 -17.98 15.08
CA HIS A 104 -1.83 -17.02 15.88
C HIS A 104 -1.88 -15.57 15.34
N SER A 105 -2.66 -15.32 14.28
CA SER A 105 -2.79 -14.01 13.65
C SER A 105 -4.17 -13.34 13.84
N VAL A 106 -5.13 -14.06 14.43
CA VAL A 106 -6.48 -13.59 14.74
C VAL A 106 -6.54 -12.94 16.12
#